data_AF-A0A7U4E530-F1
#
_entry.id   AF-A0A7U4E530-F1
#
_cell.length_a   1.000
_cell.length_b   1.000
_cell.length_c   1.000
_cell.angle_alpha   90.00
_cell.angle_beta   90.00
_cell.angle_gamma   90.00
#
_symmetry.space_group_name_H-M   'P 1'
#
loop_
_entity.id
_entity.type
_entity.pdbx_description
1 polymer ?
#
loop_
_entity_poly.entity_id
_entity_poly.type
_entity_poly.pdbx_seq_one_letter_code
_entity_poly.pdbx_strand_id
1 'polypeptide(L)'
;MESQDTKTIFNRLAYLIESKKMTPYGFSKELGFDKPAKLYTILRGKVRPSYDTLETILTKFEDISAEWLLRGDGDPVRITNKISVKGGNGAPTIESTTEISTQATHYDHKINMLEEQKKGLERLLDEREQTIMLLKDQILILREVIQQTRSTPISVPAS
;
A
#
# COMPACT_ATOMS: atom_id res chain seq x y z
N MET A 1 0.40 -7.45 -4.13
CA MET A 1 0.99 -7.06 -2.83
C MET A 1 -0.14 -7.10 -1.85
N GLU A 2 -0.21 -8.18 -1.08
CA GLU A 2 -1.30 -8.45 -0.15
C GLU A 2 -1.25 -7.41 0.98
N SER A 3 -2.37 -6.73 1.23
CA SER A 3 -2.53 -5.83 2.37
C SER A 3 -2.23 -6.63 3.64
N GLN A 4 -1.04 -6.43 4.21
CA GLN A 4 -0.68 -7.04 5.48
C GLN A 4 -1.72 -6.61 6.51
N ASP A 5 -2.46 -7.59 7.02
CA ASP A 5 -3.59 -7.38 7.94
C ASP A 5 -3.05 -6.77 9.25
N THR A 6 -3.14 -5.45 9.44
CA THR A 6 -2.61 -4.72 10.60
C THR A 6 -3.44 -4.90 11.88
N LYS A 7 -4.33 -5.90 11.95
CA LYS A 7 -5.18 -6.18 13.12
C LYS A 7 -4.40 -6.33 14.42
N THR A 8 -3.20 -6.91 14.37
CA THR A 8 -2.40 -7.18 15.57
C THR A 8 -1.20 -6.24 15.69
N ILE A 9 -0.76 -6.01 16.93
CA ILE A 9 0.41 -5.17 17.20
C ILE A 9 1.69 -5.70 16.57
N PHE A 10 1.84 -7.02 16.44
CA PHE A 10 3.02 -7.61 15.80
C PHE A 10 3.01 -7.40 14.27
N ASN A 11 1.85 -7.43 13.62
CA ASN A 11 1.73 -7.10 12.20
C ASN A 11 2.02 -5.61 11.95
N ARG A 12 1.58 -4.73 12.86
CA ARG A 12 1.92 -3.31 12.82
C ARG A 12 3.41 -3.04 13.02
N LEU A 13 4.07 -3.79 13.91
CA LEU A 13 5.52 -3.73 14.06
C LEU A 13 6.25 -4.26 12.82
N ALA A 14 5.78 -5.34 12.20
CA ALA A 14 6.34 -5.84 10.96
C ALA A 14 6.22 -4.81 9.83
N TYR A 15 5.05 -4.20 9.68
CA TYR A 15 4.81 -3.10 8.74
C TYR A 15 5.74 -1.91 9.01
N LEU A 16 5.93 -1.52 10.27
CA LEU A 16 6.83 -0.43 10.65
C LEU A 16 8.28 -0.74 10.24
N ILE A 17 8.75 -1.97 10.47
CA ILE A 17 10.11 -2.38 10.09
C ILE A 17 10.30 -2.30 8.56
N GLU A 18 9.30 -2.77 7.81
CA GLU A 18 9.29 -2.73 6.35
C GLU A 18 9.25 -1.30 5.81
N SER A 19 8.39 -0.42 6.38
CA SER A 19 8.26 0.97 5.94
C SER A 19 9.55 1.78 6.16
N LYS A 20 10.32 1.44 7.19
CA LYS A 20 11.65 2.00 7.45
C LYS A 20 12.76 1.33 6.64
N LYS A 21 12.45 0.34 5.80
CA LYS A 21 13.41 -0.44 4.99
C LYS A 21 14.52 -1.09 5.83
N MET A 22 14.19 -1.51 7.04
CA MET A 22 15.13 -2.14 7.97
C MET A 22 14.94 -3.65 8.01
N THR A 23 16.00 -4.38 8.36
CA THR A 23 15.85 -5.77 8.79
C THR A 23 15.43 -5.81 10.26
N PRO A 24 14.80 -6.88 10.76
CA PRO A 24 14.51 -7.02 12.19
C PRO A 24 15.77 -6.87 13.06
N TYR A 25 16.92 -7.36 12.58
CA TYR A 25 18.20 -7.17 13.26
C TYR A 25 18.58 -5.68 13.35
N GLY A 26 18.52 -4.96 12.23
CA GLY A 26 18.81 -3.52 12.19
C GLY A 26 17.88 -2.72 13.09
N PHE A 27 16.57 -3.01 13.02
CA PHE A 27 15.57 -2.37 13.88
C PHE A 27 15.84 -2.62 15.37
N SER A 28 16.21 -3.85 15.75
CA SER A 28 16.59 -4.15 17.14
C SER A 28 17.79 -3.33 17.62
N LYS A 29 18.76 -3.06 16.74
CA LYS A 29 19.94 -2.25 17.07
C LYS A 29 19.57 -0.77 17.19
N GLU A 30 18.70 -0.27 16.31
CA GLU A 30 18.22 1.11 16.34
C GLU A 30 17.46 1.43 17.64
N LEU A 31 16.67 0.47 18.13
CA LEU A 31 15.99 0.56 19.43
C LEU A 31 16.93 0.40 20.64
N GLY A 32 18.20 0.06 20.44
CA GLY A 32 19.15 -0.14 21.54
C GLY A 32 18.94 -1.43 22.32
N PHE A 33 18.30 -2.47 21.73
CA PHE A 33 18.17 -3.75 22.41
C PHE A 33 19.48 -4.54 22.40
N ASP A 34 19.84 -5.11 23.55
CA ASP A 34 21.02 -5.95 23.70
C ASP A 34 21.00 -7.17 22.77
N LYS A 35 19.81 -7.76 22.60
CA LYS A 35 19.62 -9.02 21.86
C LYS A 35 18.42 -8.94 20.89
N PRO A 36 18.63 -9.23 19.58
CA PRO A 36 17.56 -9.28 18.58
C PRO A 36 16.47 -10.32 18.86
N ALA A 37 16.79 -11.36 19.63
CA ALA A 37 15.86 -12.45 19.96
C ALA A 37 14.53 -11.94 20.54
N LYS A 38 14.57 -10.89 21.37
CA LYS A 38 13.36 -10.25 21.94
C LYS A 38 12.43 -9.73 20.85
N LEU A 39 12.98 -9.07 19.83
CA LEU A 39 12.16 -8.55 18.73
C LEU A 39 11.59 -9.70 17.89
N TYR A 40 12.38 -10.73 17.59
CA TYR A 40 11.89 -11.89 16.83
C TYR A 40 10.75 -12.64 17.53
N THR A 41 10.75 -12.74 18.86
CA THR A 41 9.64 -13.37 19.59
C THR A 41 8.37 -12.51 19.57
N ILE A 42 8.52 -11.18 19.63
CA ILE A 42 7.41 -10.23 19.46
C ILE A 42 6.81 -10.34 18.06
N LEU A 43 7.64 -10.31 17.01
CA LEU A 43 7.18 -10.36 15.62
C LEU A 43 6.47 -11.68 15.26
N ARG A 44 6.85 -12.79 15.91
CA ARG A 44 6.14 -14.07 15.78
C ARG A 44 4.86 -14.15 16.62
N GLY A 45 4.49 -13.08 17.33
CA GLY A 45 3.30 -13.03 18.18
C GLY A 45 3.39 -13.88 19.45
N LYS A 46 4.58 -14.39 19.82
CA LYS A 46 4.74 -15.22 21.02
C LYS A 46 4.64 -14.41 22.31
N VAL A 47 5.07 -13.16 22.26
CA VAL A 47 5.04 -12.21 23.39
C VAL A 47 4.58 -10.85 22.90
N ARG A 48 3.88 -10.10 23.76
CA ARG A 48 3.55 -8.70 23.48
C ARG A 48 4.77 -7.82 23.77
N PRO A 49 4.96 -6.71 23.02
CA PRO A 49 5.97 -5.72 23.38
C PRO A 49 5.65 -5.13 24.75
N SER A 50 6.68 -4.90 25.57
CA SER A 50 6.54 -4.23 26.86
C SER A 50 6.22 -2.75 26.68
N TYR A 51 5.73 -2.09 27.72
CA TYR A 51 5.57 -0.63 27.73
C TYR A 51 6.87 0.09 27.32
N ASP A 52 8.00 -0.24 27.95
CA ASP A 52 9.30 0.37 27.61
C ASP A 52 9.70 0.14 26.15
N THR A 53 9.31 -1.01 25.57
CA THR A 53 9.57 -1.30 24.15
C THR A 53 8.76 -0.35 23.27
N LEU A 54 7.49 -0.15 23.59
CA LEU A 54 6.59 0.74 22.84
C LEU A 54 7.01 2.20 23.00
N GLU A 55 7.36 2.63 24.20
CA GLU A 55 7.87 3.97 24.49
C GLU A 55 9.17 4.25 23.72
N THR A 56 10.12 3.31 23.74
CA THR A 56 11.36 3.42 22.97
C THR A 56 11.08 3.55 21.48
N ILE A 57 10.17 2.75 20.94
CA ILE A 57 9.78 2.81 19.53
C ILE A 57 9.18 4.18 19.20
N LEU A 58 8.21 4.65 19.97
CA LEU A 58 7.51 5.92 19.72
C LEU A 58 8.42 7.14 19.93
N THR A 59 9.43 7.02 20.78
CA THR A 59 10.45 8.06 20.97
C THR A 59 11.44 8.09 19.82
N LYS A 60 11.88 6.92 19.33
CA LYS A 60 12.83 6.83 18.20
C LYS A 60 12.20 7.17 16.87
N PHE A 61 10.92 6.86 16.71
CA PHE A 61 10.16 7.09 15.49
C PHE A 61 9.01 8.06 15.80
N GLU A 62 9.37 9.33 16.03
CA GLU A 62 8.41 10.40 16.37
C GLU A 62 7.35 10.62 15.27
N ASP A 63 7.67 10.22 14.04
CA ASP A 63 6.78 10.27 12.89
C ASP A 63 5.72 9.18 12.92
N ILE A 64 5.72 8.26 13.88
CA ILE A 64 4.75 7.16 13.98
C ILE A 64 3.62 7.49 14.96
N SER A 65 2.40 7.15 14.56
CA SER A 65 1.20 7.34 15.35
C SER A 65 1.09 6.29 16.47
N ALA A 66 1.04 6.76 17.72
CA ALA A 66 0.80 5.90 18.89
C ALA A 66 -0.59 5.25 18.83
N GLU A 67 -1.59 6.00 18.33
CA GLU A 67 -2.96 5.53 18.12
C GLU A 67 -2.98 4.29 17.22
N TRP A 68 -2.35 4.42 16.06
CA TRP A 68 -2.26 3.34 15.09
C TRP A 68 -1.44 2.18 15.65
N LEU A 69 -0.28 2.42 16.25
CA LEU A 69 0.57 1.34 16.75
C LEU A 69 -0.12 0.52 17.85
N LEU A 70 -0.77 1.19 18.80
CA LEU A 70 -1.37 0.55 19.96
C LEU A 70 -2.74 -0.04 19.66
N ARG A 71 -3.64 0.71 19.04
CA ARG A 71 -5.04 0.31 18.79
C ARG A 71 -5.25 -0.29 17.41
N GLY A 72 -4.46 0.15 16.42
CA GLY A 72 -4.65 -0.24 15.03
C GLY A 72 -5.52 0.73 14.24
N ASP A 73 -5.88 1.87 14.84
CA ASP A 73 -6.79 2.84 14.25
C ASP A 73 -6.03 4.06 13.71
N GLY A 74 -6.47 4.58 12.57
CA GLY A 74 -5.91 5.78 11.94
C GLY A 74 -4.67 5.51 11.09
N ASP A 75 -3.97 6.59 10.71
CA ASP A 75 -2.80 6.51 9.83
C ASP A 75 -1.52 6.15 10.60
N PRO A 76 -0.62 5.33 10.03
CA PRO A 76 0.65 4.97 10.67
C PRO A 76 1.59 6.16 10.90
N VAL A 77 1.53 7.18 10.03
CA VAL A 77 2.46 8.32 10.04
C VAL A 77 1.75 9.56 10.58
N ARG A 78 2.36 10.24 11.55
CA ARG A 78 1.89 11.51 12.09
C ARG A 78 2.28 12.64 11.17
N ILE A 79 1.28 13.37 10.68
CA ILE A 79 1.48 14.70 10.09
C ILE A 79 1.66 15.67 11.26
N THR A 80 2.91 15.92 11.65
CA THR A 80 3.19 16.94 12.67
C THR A 80 3.47 18.27 11.96
N ASN A 81 2.49 19.16 11.97
CA ASN A 81 2.75 20.58 11.69
C ASN A 81 3.61 21.12 12.83
N LYS A 82 4.94 21.09 12.70
CA LYS A 82 5.85 21.67 13.69
C LYS A 82 5.69 23.19 13.66
N ILE A 83 4.77 23.72 14.46
CA ILE A 83 4.71 25.16 14.75
C ILE A 83 5.84 25.47 15.73
N SER A 84 6.92 26.06 15.23
CA SER A 84 8.03 26.52 16.07
C SER A 84 7.64 27.84 16.72
N VAL A 85 7.12 27.80 17.95
CA VAL A 85 6.92 29.00 18.76
C VAL A 85 8.21 29.28 19.53
N LYS A 86 9.03 30.22 19.03
CA LYS A 86 10.08 30.82 19.87
C LYS A 86 9.41 31.77 20.86
N GLY A 87 9.54 31.47 22.15
CA GLY A 87 9.07 32.33 23.23
C GLY A 87 9.77 33.69 23.21
N GLY A 88 8.96 34.73 23.04
CA GLY A 88 9.31 36.14 23.25
C GLY A 88 8.00 36.91 23.37
N ASN A 89 7.78 37.51 24.54
CA ASN A 89 6.52 38.16 24.90
C ASN A 89 6.09 39.23 23.89
N GLY A 90 4.87 39.11 23.34
CA GLY A 90 4.17 40.20 22.67
C GLY A 90 3.48 39.79 21.36
N ALA A 91 2.16 39.57 21.45
CA ALA A 91 1.17 39.47 20.36
C ALA A 91 1.40 38.37 19.27
N PRO A 92 0.38 37.52 18.98
CA PRO A 92 0.45 36.61 17.87
C PRO A 92 0.22 37.38 16.56
N THR A 93 1.31 37.83 15.92
CA THR A 93 1.27 38.21 14.51
C THR A 93 1.53 36.95 13.70
N ILE A 94 0.50 36.51 12.96
CA ILE A 94 0.56 35.36 12.06
C ILE A 94 1.35 35.80 10.83
N GLU A 95 2.65 35.52 10.79
CA GLU A 95 3.42 35.58 9.56
C GLU A 95 3.39 34.20 8.90
N SER A 96 2.48 34.05 7.93
CA SER A 96 2.40 32.89 7.05
C SER A 96 3.64 32.86 6.16
N THR A 97 4.62 32.03 6.52
CA THR A 97 5.87 31.87 5.77
C THR A 97 5.69 30.93 4.57
N THR A 98 6.08 31.47 3.43
CA THR A 98 5.89 31.08 2.02
C THR A 98 6.59 29.77 1.58
N GLU A 99 7.07 28.91 2.48
CA GLU A 99 7.85 27.71 2.09
C GLU A 99 7.02 26.42 1.98
N ILE A 100 5.73 26.46 2.33
CA ILE A 100 4.81 25.30 2.31
C ILE A 100 4.37 24.92 0.88
N SER A 101 4.41 25.87 -0.06
CA SER A 101 3.75 25.73 -1.37
C SER A 101 4.42 24.71 -2.30
N THR A 102 5.74 24.50 -2.23
CA THR A 102 6.48 23.66 -3.21
C THR A 102 6.47 22.16 -2.93
N GLN A 103 6.38 21.73 -1.67
CA GLN A 103 6.39 20.29 -1.34
C GLN A 103 4.98 19.68 -1.37
N ALA A 104 3.95 20.44 -0.95
CA ALA A 104 2.56 20.04 -1.06
C ALA A 104 2.15 19.87 -2.53
N THR A 105 2.51 20.84 -3.39
CA THR A 105 2.27 20.77 -4.84
C THR A 105 2.96 19.58 -5.50
N HIS A 106 4.14 19.17 -5.04
CA HIS A 106 4.82 17.98 -5.56
C HIS A 106 4.05 16.68 -5.24
N TYR A 107 3.51 16.53 -4.03
CA TYR A 107 2.71 15.35 -3.68
C TYR A 107 1.37 15.33 -4.40
N ASP A 108 0.70 16.48 -4.55
CA ASP A 108 -0.53 16.59 -5.33
C ASP A 108 -0.28 16.21 -6.81
N HIS A 109 0.84 16.66 -7.38
CA HIS A 109 1.20 16.29 -8.75
C HIS A 109 1.51 14.80 -8.89
N LYS A 110 2.16 14.19 -7.90
CA LYS A 110 2.45 12.75 -7.86
C LYS A 110 1.15 11.93 -7.76
N ILE A 111 0.20 12.37 -6.95
CA ILE A 111 -1.13 11.75 -6.81
C ILE A 111 -1.87 11.80 -8.15
N ASN A 112 -1.94 12.98 -8.78
CA ASN A 112 -2.59 13.14 -10.08
C ASN A 112 -1.93 12.27 -11.17
N MET A 113 -0.60 12.18 -11.18
CA MET A 113 0.15 11.31 -12.09
C MET A 113 -0.18 9.83 -11.88
N LEU A 114 -0.25 9.38 -10.63
CA LEU A 114 -0.60 8.00 -10.30
C LEU A 114 -2.05 7.67 -10.63
N GLU A 115 -2.97 8.61 -10.40
CA GLU A 115 -4.39 8.47 -10.75
C GLU A 115 -4.57 8.35 -12.27
N GLU A 116 -3.88 9.17 -13.07
CA GLU A 116 -3.95 9.07 -14.52
C GLU A 116 -3.33 7.77 -15.03
N GLN A 117 -2.20 7.33 -14.46
CA GLN A 117 -1.62 6.02 -14.80
C GLN A 117 -2.57 4.87 -14.48
N LYS A 118 -3.22 4.90 -13.30
CA LYS A 118 -4.21 3.89 -12.90
C LYS A 118 -5.38 3.84 -13.89
N LYS A 119 -5.94 5.00 -14.22
CA LYS A 119 -7.04 5.12 -15.19
C LYS A 119 -6.66 4.61 -16.58
N GLY A 120 -5.41 4.85 -17.01
CA GLY A 120 -4.87 4.31 -18.26
C GLY A 120 -4.79 2.77 -18.24
N LEU A 121 -4.31 2.20 -17.13
CA LEU A 121 -4.26 0.75 -16.95
C LEU A 121 -5.64 0.11 -16.94
N GLU A 122 -6.62 0.73 -16.27
CA GLU A 122 -8.02 0.26 -16.25
C GLU A 122 -8.62 0.22 -17.65
N ARG A 123 -8.46 1.30 -18.44
CA ARG A 123 -8.90 1.32 -19.85
C ARG A 123 -8.26 0.23 -20.69
N LEU A 124 -6.96 0.01 -20.54
CA LEU A 124 -6.26 -1.05 -21.28
C LEU A 124 -6.81 -2.44 -20.90
N LEU A 125 -7.15 -2.63 -19.64
CA LEU A 125 -7.72 -3.88 -19.15
C LEU A 125 -9.11 -4.13 -19.75
N ASP A 126 -9.94 -3.08 -19.83
CA ASP A 126 -11.26 -3.13 -20.47
C ASP A 126 -11.16 -3.45 -21.98
N GLU A 127 -10.24 -2.79 -22.70
CA GLU A 127 -9.99 -3.06 -24.13
C GLU A 127 -9.54 -4.51 -24.36
N ARG A 128 -8.69 -5.03 -23.47
CA ARG A 128 -8.24 -6.43 -23.52
C ARG A 128 -9.39 -7.39 -23.28
N GLU A 129 -10.26 -7.11 -22.33
CA GLU A 129 -11.43 -7.96 -22.06
C GLU A 129 -12.40 -7.97 -23.24
N GLN A 130 -12.67 -6.81 -23.85
CA GLN A 130 -13.47 -6.73 -25.09
C GLN A 130 -12.86 -7.55 -26.23
N THR A 131 -11.53 -7.47 -26.41
CA THR A 131 -10.83 -8.27 -27.41
C THR A 131 -10.99 -9.76 -27.13
N ILE A 132 -10.86 -10.17 -25.87
CA ILE A 132 -11.06 -11.57 -25.45
C ILE A 132 -12.49 -12.02 -25.76
N MET A 133 -13.49 -11.18 -25.50
CA MET A 133 -14.89 -11.49 -25.83
C MET A 133 -15.11 -11.70 -27.33
N LEU A 134 -14.56 -10.80 -28.16
CA LEU A 134 -14.69 -10.92 -29.62
C LEU A 134 -14.00 -12.19 -30.15
N LEU A 135 -12.80 -12.50 -29.66
CA LEU A 135 -12.10 -13.72 -30.04
C LEU A 135 -12.86 -14.98 -29.61
N LYS A 136 -13.47 -14.98 -28.42
CA LYS A 136 -14.35 -16.08 -27.96
C LYS A 136 -15.54 -16.27 -28.90
N ASP A 137 -16.18 -15.19 -29.33
CA ASP A 137 -17.31 -15.23 -30.26
C ASP A 137 -16.91 -15.77 -31.64
N GLN A 138 -15.79 -15.29 -32.19
CA GLN A 138 -15.24 -15.81 -33.45
C GLN A 138 -14.94 -17.31 -33.37
N ILE A 139 -14.36 -17.77 -32.26
CA ILE A 139 -14.11 -19.21 -32.04
C ILE A 139 -15.42 -19.98 -31.99
N LEU A 140 -16.48 -19.44 -31.38
CA LEU A 140 -17.78 -20.07 -31.32
C LEU A 140 -18.39 -20.24 -32.72
N ILE A 141 -18.36 -19.18 -33.53
CA ILE A 141 -18.86 -19.21 -34.92
C ILE A 141 -18.07 -20.22 -35.76
N LEU A 142 -16.74 -20.21 -35.67
CA LEU A 142 -15.89 -21.16 -36.41
C LEU A 142 -16.20 -22.61 -36.01
N ARG A 143 -16.41 -22.88 -34.72
CA ARG A 143 -16.82 -24.21 -34.24
C ARG A 143 -18.16 -24.64 -34.84
N GLU A 144 -19.14 -23.74 -34.90
CA GLU A 144 -20.46 -23.99 -35.46
C GLU A 144 -20.38 -24.33 -36.96
N VAL A 145 -19.65 -23.54 -37.75
CA VAL A 145 -19.45 -23.79 -39.20
C VAL A 145 -18.77 -25.15 -39.44
N ILE A 146 -17.77 -25.50 -38.62
CA ILE A 146 -17.10 -26.80 -38.71
C ILE A 146 -18.05 -27.95 -38.37
N GLN A 147 -18.98 -27.77 -37.42
CA GLN A 147 -20.00 -28.79 -37.12
C GLN A 147 -20.98 -28.96 -38.28
N GLN A 148 -21.48 -27.87 -38.85
CA GLN A 148 -22.44 -27.91 -39.97
C GLN A 148 -21.86 -28.59 -41.22
N THR A 149 -20.60 -28.30 -41.58
CA THR A 149 -19.93 -28.94 -42.72
C THR A 149 -19.70 -30.45 -42.53
N ARG A 150 -19.57 -30.92 -41.29
CA ARG A 150 -19.50 -32.36 -40.97
C ARG A 150 -20.86 -33.05 -40.99
N SER A 151 -21.95 -32.29 -40.86
CA SER A 151 -23.32 -32.82 -40.79
C SER A 151 -24.08 -32.84 -42.12
N THR A 152 -23.57 -32.22 -43.20
CA THR A 152 -24.16 -32.31 -44.54
C THR A 152 -23.56 -33.50 -45.32
N PRO A 153 -24.28 -34.61 -45.54
CA PRO A 153 -23.79 -35.68 -46.40
C PRO A 153 -23.87 -35.25 -47.85
N ILE A 154 -22.79 -35.47 -48.59
CA ILE A 154 -22.75 -35.24 -50.05
C ILE A 154 -23.75 -36.20 -50.69
N SER A 155 -24.91 -35.69 -51.13
CA SER A 155 -25.84 -36.44 -51.96
C SER A 155 -25.24 -36.56 -53.35
N VAL A 156 -24.71 -37.74 -53.67
CA VAL A 156 -24.21 -38.07 -55.00
C VAL A 156 -25.44 -38.40 -55.88
N PRO A 157 -25.66 -37.72 -57.02
CA PRO A 157 -26.77 -38.08 -57.90
C PRO A 157 -26.48 -39.44 -58.55
N ALA A 158 -27.40 -40.38 -58.36
CA ALA A 158 -27.34 -41.71 -58.97
C ALA A 158 -27.67 -41.59 -60.46
N SER A 159 -26.75 -42.06 -61.31
CA SER A 159 -26.95 -42.29 -62.76
C SER A 159 -27.23 -43.76 -63.03
#